data_AF-A0A285VGZ6-F1
#
_entry.id   AF-A0A285VGZ6-F1
#
_cell.length_a   1.000
_cell.length_b   1.000
_cell.length_c   1.000
_cell.angle_alpha   90.00
_cell.angle_beta   90.00
_cell.angle_gamma   90.00
#
_symmetry.space_group_name_H-M   'P 1'
#
loop_
_entity.id
_entity.type
_entity.pdbx_description
1 polymer ?
#
loop_
_entity_poly.entity_id
_entity_poly.type
_entity_poly.pdbx_seq_one_letter_code
_entity_poly.pdbx_strand_id
1 'polypeptide(L)'
;MSRAPRGPVEARQESGGRGAGEREEVDRQVGLAVSLALVEDLQGTGADLGWPEATVLVDALVDVICHLLVDLGSGSAVPTPRPAVVGAIGGTVGQLDHASCRAATPALRRAGSALLGDARGWAVTAGEVALDLADLLARCAERDRSGRLRAGDKSVVLRELHALQRRLHALG
;
A
#
# COMPACT_ATOMS: atom_id res chain seq x y z
N MET A 1 0.52 81.71 0.11
CA MET A 1 -0.24 80.63 0.75
C MET A 1 -0.13 79.40 -0.12
N SER A 2 0.71 78.45 0.31
CA SER A 2 1.18 77.29 -0.46
C SER A 2 0.11 76.20 -0.64
N ARG A 3 -0.06 75.72 -1.87
CA ARG A 3 -0.73 74.45 -2.19
C ARG A 3 0.32 73.34 -2.17
N ALA A 4 0.17 72.37 -1.27
CA ALA A 4 0.95 71.14 -1.25
C ALA A 4 0.29 70.07 -2.16
N PRO A 5 1.06 69.23 -2.89
CA PRO A 5 0.53 68.15 -3.69
C PRO A 5 0.62 66.78 -2.99
N ARG A 6 -0.37 65.94 -3.34
CA ARG A 6 -0.48 64.47 -3.41
C ARG A 6 0.53 63.59 -2.66
N GLY A 7 -0.04 62.61 -1.95
CA GLY A 7 0.44 61.23 -1.96
C GLY A 7 -0.63 60.27 -1.41
N PRO A 8 -1.23 59.36 -2.20
CA PRO A 8 -1.88 58.19 -1.64
C PRO A 8 -0.78 57.19 -1.24
N VAL A 9 -0.74 56.81 0.03
CA VAL A 9 0.11 55.72 0.52
C VAL A 9 -0.54 54.42 0.03
N GLU A 10 0.16 53.74 -0.87
CA GLU A 10 -0.18 52.41 -1.36
C GLU A 10 -0.29 51.43 -0.20
N ALA A 11 -1.50 50.92 0.04
CA ALA A 11 -1.71 49.75 0.88
C ALA A 11 -1.18 48.53 0.12
N ARG A 12 0.04 48.08 0.45
CA ARG A 12 0.56 46.78 0.04
C ARG A 12 -0.31 45.68 0.64
N GLN A 13 -1.20 45.11 -0.17
CA GLN A 13 -1.84 43.83 0.09
C GLN A 13 -0.79 42.71 -0.03
N GLU A 14 -0.09 42.43 1.06
CA GLU A 14 0.62 41.16 1.26
C GLU A 14 -0.33 40.21 2.02
N SER A 15 -1.34 39.66 1.32
CA SER A 15 -2.34 38.75 1.92
C SER A 15 -2.68 37.56 1.02
N GLY A 16 -1.74 37.13 0.16
CA GLY A 16 -1.98 36.04 -0.81
C GLY A 16 -1.37 34.68 -0.46
N GLY A 17 -0.36 34.61 0.42
CA GLY A 17 0.50 33.40 0.52
C GLY A 17 0.23 32.46 1.69
N ARG A 18 -0.45 32.90 2.75
CA ARG A 18 -0.51 32.15 4.02
C ARG A 18 -1.47 30.95 3.97
N GLY A 19 -2.56 31.05 3.20
CA GLY A 19 -3.60 30.00 3.13
C GLY A 19 -3.30 28.83 2.18
N ALA A 20 -2.35 28.96 1.25
CA ALA A 20 -2.02 27.86 0.34
C ALA A 20 -1.14 26.80 1.02
N GLY A 21 -0.11 27.23 1.76
CA GLY A 21 0.77 26.33 2.50
C GLY A 21 0.07 25.63 3.68
N GLU A 22 -0.86 26.31 4.35
CA GLU A 22 -1.66 25.69 5.43
C GLU A 22 -2.58 24.58 4.91
N ARG A 23 -3.17 24.74 3.71
CA ARG A 23 -4.02 23.70 3.10
C ARG A 23 -3.22 22.50 2.66
N GLU A 24 -2.08 22.72 2.03
CA GLU A 24 -1.19 21.64 1.59
C GLU A 24 -0.65 20.83 2.78
N GLU A 25 -0.33 21.49 3.90
CA GLU A 25 0.08 20.83 5.14
C GLU A 25 -1.06 19.97 5.72
N VAL A 26 -2.28 20.50 5.78
CA VAL A 26 -3.45 19.76 6.27
C VAL A 26 -3.75 18.56 5.38
N ASP A 27 -3.72 18.73 4.06
CA ASP A 27 -3.94 17.64 3.10
C ASP A 27 -2.89 16.53 3.25
N ARG A 28 -1.62 16.91 3.49
CA ARG A 28 -0.53 15.95 3.77
C ARG A 28 -0.76 15.20 5.07
N GLN A 29 -1.14 15.90 6.14
CA GLN A 29 -1.44 15.28 7.44
C GLN A 29 -2.62 14.30 7.36
N VAL A 30 -3.67 14.67 6.61
CA VAL A 30 -4.80 13.77 6.34
C VAL A 30 -4.35 12.56 5.52
N GLY A 31 -3.55 12.76 4.47
CA GLY A 31 -2.99 11.68 3.66
C GLY A 31 -2.14 10.69 4.47
N LEU A 32 -1.31 11.20 5.38
CA LEU A 32 -0.53 10.36 6.30
C LEU A 32 -1.44 9.60 7.27
N ALA A 33 -2.42 10.25 7.89
CA ALA A 33 -3.34 9.60 8.82
C ALA A 33 -4.14 8.47 8.15
N VAL A 34 -4.64 8.70 6.93
CA VAL A 34 -5.32 7.67 6.12
C VAL A 34 -4.37 6.50 5.82
N SER A 35 -3.13 6.80 5.43
CA SER A 35 -2.14 5.77 5.12
C SER A 35 -1.79 4.90 6.34
N LEU A 36 -1.65 5.51 7.52
CA LEU A 36 -1.39 4.79 8.76
C LEU A 36 -2.57 3.90 9.17
N ALA A 37 -3.81 4.37 9.02
CA ALA A 37 -4.99 3.54 9.27
C ALA A 37 -5.04 2.30 8.34
N LEU A 38 -4.63 2.46 7.08
CA LEU A 38 -4.53 1.33 6.14
C LEU A 38 -3.41 0.35 6.49
N VAL A 39 -2.29 0.85 7.03
CA VAL A 39 -1.20 0.02 7.55
C VAL A 39 -1.67 -0.79 8.75
N GLU A 40 -2.37 -0.16 9.70
CA GLU A 40 -2.95 -0.84 10.87
C GLU A 40 -3.93 -1.96 10.44
N ASP A 41 -4.80 -1.67 9.47
CA ASP A 41 -5.71 -2.65 8.86
C ASP A 41 -4.93 -3.86 8.28
N LEU A 42 -3.82 -3.62 7.58
CA LEU A 42 -3.04 -4.67 6.94
C LEU A 42 -2.21 -5.51 7.91
N GLN A 43 -1.57 -4.88 8.89
CA GLN A 43 -0.75 -5.56 9.90
C GLN A 43 -1.58 -6.53 10.76
N GLY A 44 -2.88 -6.28 10.91
CA GLY A 44 -3.81 -7.21 11.55
C GLY A 44 -4.22 -8.42 10.70
N THR A 45 -3.76 -8.53 9.45
CA THR A 45 -4.25 -9.51 8.47
C THR A 45 -3.18 -10.46 7.94
N GLY A 46 -2.52 -11.21 8.83
CA GLY A 46 -1.61 -12.28 8.43
C GLY A 46 -2.36 -13.45 7.80
N ALA A 47 -2.30 -13.60 6.48
CA ALA A 47 -2.96 -14.69 5.77
C ALA A 47 -2.09 -15.96 5.77
N ASP A 48 -2.61 -17.04 6.37
CA ASP A 48 -1.89 -18.32 6.40
C ASP A 48 -2.36 -19.24 5.28
N LEU A 49 -1.46 -19.52 4.34
CA LEU A 49 -1.70 -20.41 3.21
C LEU A 49 -1.41 -21.88 3.52
N GLY A 50 -0.96 -22.21 4.74
CA GLY A 50 -0.57 -23.57 5.14
C GLY A 50 0.76 -24.05 4.52
N TRP A 51 1.35 -23.28 3.60
CA TRP A 51 2.68 -23.52 3.06
C TRP A 51 3.62 -22.43 3.57
N PRO A 52 4.61 -22.75 4.42
CA PRO A 52 5.48 -21.76 5.06
C PRO A 52 6.09 -20.77 4.08
N GLU A 53 6.55 -21.24 2.91
CA GLU A 53 7.18 -20.36 1.91
C GLU A 53 6.17 -19.40 1.27
N ALA A 54 4.90 -19.82 1.14
CA ALA A 54 3.86 -18.96 0.58
C ALA A 54 3.34 -17.97 1.63
N THR A 55 3.12 -18.41 2.87
CA THR A 55 2.70 -17.56 3.99
C THR A 55 3.74 -16.46 4.23
N VAL A 56 5.02 -16.80 4.37
CA VAL A 56 6.09 -15.82 4.58
C VAL A 56 6.23 -14.86 3.38
N LEU A 57 6.00 -15.34 2.16
CA LEU A 57 6.04 -14.46 0.98
C LEU A 57 4.85 -13.50 0.95
N VAL A 58 3.67 -13.90 1.40
CA VAL A 58 2.52 -12.99 1.58
C VAL A 58 2.85 -11.94 2.63
N ASP A 59 3.39 -12.34 3.79
CA ASP A 59 3.78 -11.40 4.84
C ASP A 59 4.78 -10.36 4.34
N ALA A 60 5.79 -10.80 3.59
CA ALA A 60 6.78 -9.91 2.99
C ALA A 60 6.15 -8.94 1.96
N LEU A 61 5.20 -9.39 1.14
CA LEU A 61 4.48 -8.52 0.20
C LEU A 61 3.62 -7.49 0.94
N VAL A 62 2.93 -7.90 2.00
CA VAL A 62 2.12 -7.01 2.85
C VAL A 62 3.02 -5.96 3.52
N ASP A 63 4.16 -6.34 4.06
CA ASP A 63 5.13 -5.43 4.67
C ASP A 63 5.63 -4.36 3.68
N VAL A 64 5.98 -4.77 2.45
CA VAL A 64 6.37 -3.83 1.39
C VAL A 64 5.23 -2.88 1.04
N ILE A 65 3.98 -3.38 0.92
CA ILE A 65 2.81 -2.53 0.66
C ILE A 65 2.59 -1.51 1.81
N CYS A 66 2.74 -1.93 3.06
CA CYS A 66 2.66 -1.04 4.22
C CYS A 66 3.70 0.08 4.14
N HIS A 67 4.94 -0.23 3.77
CA HIS A 67 5.96 0.79 3.56
C HIS A 67 5.64 1.75 2.43
N LEU A 68 5.10 1.26 1.32
CA LEU A 68 4.69 2.08 0.19
C LEU A 68 3.50 3.00 0.55
N LEU A 69 2.59 2.56 1.41
CA LEU A 69 1.54 3.41 1.97
C LEU A 69 2.13 4.53 2.84
N VAL A 70 3.15 4.24 3.65
CA VAL A 70 3.84 5.28 4.45
C VAL A 70 4.54 6.30 3.54
N ASP A 71 5.21 5.83 2.49
CA ASP A 71 5.81 6.72 1.47
C ASP A 71 4.75 7.56 0.76
N LEU A 72 3.58 6.97 0.45
CA LEU A 72 2.45 7.66 -0.16
C LEU A 72 1.96 8.79 0.73
N GLY A 73 1.65 8.48 1.99
CA GLY A 73 1.14 9.42 2.99
C GLY A 73 2.13 10.50 3.38
N SER A 74 3.43 10.20 3.30
CA SER A 74 4.51 11.16 3.52
C SER A 74 4.77 12.06 2.30
N GLY A 75 4.09 11.81 1.17
CA GLY A 75 4.26 12.57 -0.06
C GLY A 75 5.56 12.28 -0.81
N SER A 76 6.20 11.12 -0.56
CA SER A 76 7.45 10.74 -1.21
C SER A 76 7.29 10.70 -2.73
N ALA A 77 8.20 11.38 -3.45
CA ALA A 77 8.18 11.38 -4.91
C ALA A 77 8.56 10.00 -5.49
N VAL A 78 9.43 9.27 -4.79
CA VAL A 78 9.90 7.92 -5.13
C VAL A 78 9.76 6.99 -3.91
N PRO A 79 9.61 5.67 -4.11
CA PRO A 79 9.64 4.71 -3.02
C PRO A 79 10.97 4.76 -2.26
N THR A 80 10.91 4.56 -0.95
CA THR A 80 12.11 4.36 -0.14
C THR A 80 12.70 2.97 -0.45
N PRO A 81 13.99 2.86 -0.83
CA PRO A 81 14.61 1.57 -1.13
C PRO A 81 14.52 0.59 0.04
N ARG A 82 14.28 -0.69 -0.25
CA ARG A 82 14.16 -1.74 0.77
C ARG A 82 15.13 -2.90 0.53
N PRO A 83 15.71 -3.48 1.59
CA PRO A 83 16.46 -4.72 1.45
C PRO A 83 15.52 -5.81 0.94
N ALA A 84 15.99 -6.59 -0.04
CA ALA A 84 15.23 -7.71 -0.56
C ALA A 84 15.01 -8.74 0.56
N VAL A 85 13.76 -8.95 0.95
CA VAL A 85 13.40 -10.06 1.85
C VAL A 85 13.43 -11.34 1.02
N VAL A 86 14.43 -12.16 1.26
CA VAL A 86 14.51 -13.51 0.70
C VAL A 86 13.67 -14.41 1.60
N GLY A 87 12.62 -15.01 1.04
CA GLY A 87 11.64 -15.81 1.79
C GLY A 87 12.27 -16.90 2.66
N ALA A 88 11.60 -17.23 3.75
CA ALA A 88 12.03 -18.33 4.61
C ALA A 88 11.93 -19.66 3.85
N ILE A 89 13.00 -20.45 3.91
CA ILE A 89 13.02 -21.82 3.41
C ILE A 89 12.78 -22.75 4.60
N GLY A 90 11.72 -23.54 4.53
CA GLY A 90 11.38 -24.54 5.54
C GLY A 90 10.28 -24.12 6.50
N GLY A 91 9.73 -25.12 7.20
CA GLY A 91 8.58 -25.01 8.09
C GLY A 91 7.66 -26.22 7.92
N THR A 92 6.72 -26.40 8.84
CA THR A 92 5.73 -27.48 8.75
C THR A 92 4.63 -27.11 7.78
N VAL A 93 4.38 -27.96 6.78
CA VAL A 93 3.20 -27.84 5.92
C VAL A 93 1.96 -28.12 6.77
N GLY A 94 1.05 -27.15 6.80
CA GLY A 94 -0.23 -27.20 7.49
C GLY A 94 -1.41 -27.12 6.53
N GLN A 95 -2.59 -26.91 7.10
CA GLN A 95 -3.79 -26.58 6.33
C GLN A 95 -3.81 -25.07 6.07
N LEU A 96 -4.39 -24.68 4.92
CA LEU A 96 -4.67 -23.28 4.64
C LEU A 96 -5.73 -22.77 5.61
N ASP A 97 -5.53 -21.58 6.16
CA ASP A 97 -6.56 -20.90 6.94
C ASP A 97 -7.37 -19.95 6.03
N HIS A 98 -8.51 -20.45 5.56
CA HIS A 98 -9.38 -19.68 4.69
C HIS A 98 -9.98 -18.45 5.39
N ALA A 99 -10.08 -18.45 6.73
CA ALA A 99 -10.63 -17.32 7.47
C ALA A 99 -9.66 -16.13 7.44
N SER A 100 -8.36 -16.37 7.69
CA SER A 100 -7.34 -15.31 7.57
C SER A 100 -7.20 -14.79 6.14
N CYS A 101 -7.22 -15.67 5.12
CA CYS A 101 -7.21 -15.25 3.71
C CYS A 101 -8.41 -14.33 3.37
N ARG A 102 -9.60 -14.67 3.87
CA ARG A 102 -10.80 -13.82 3.70
C ARG A 102 -10.73 -12.52 4.48
N ALA A 103 -10.10 -12.51 5.65
CA ALA A 103 -9.92 -11.31 6.45
C ALA A 103 -8.93 -10.32 5.81
N ALA A 104 -7.86 -10.82 5.20
CA ALA A 104 -6.85 -10.01 4.50
C ALA A 104 -7.35 -9.38 3.21
N THR A 105 -8.21 -10.09 2.45
CA THR A 105 -8.74 -9.63 1.16
C THR A 105 -9.31 -8.20 1.18
N PRO A 106 -10.26 -7.83 2.06
CA PRO A 106 -10.81 -6.47 2.07
C PRO A 106 -9.80 -5.39 2.49
N ALA A 107 -8.86 -5.70 3.39
CA ALA A 107 -7.80 -4.76 3.78
C ALA A 107 -6.87 -4.45 2.59
N LEU A 108 -6.43 -5.48 1.87
CA LEU A 108 -5.64 -5.34 0.65
C LEU A 108 -6.38 -4.57 -0.44
N ARG A 109 -7.69 -4.78 -0.61
CA ARG A 109 -8.49 -4.02 -1.58
C ARG A 109 -8.58 -2.53 -1.24
N ARG A 110 -8.73 -2.18 0.04
CA ARG A 110 -8.72 -0.78 0.48
C ARG A 110 -7.35 -0.14 0.24
N ALA A 111 -6.28 -0.81 0.62
CA ALA A 111 -4.91 -0.36 0.37
C ALA A 111 -4.64 -0.17 -1.13
N GLY A 112 -5.00 -1.16 -1.95
CA GLY A 112 -4.86 -1.08 -3.40
C GLY A 112 -5.65 0.07 -4.01
N SER A 113 -6.88 0.29 -3.58
CA SER A 113 -7.70 1.41 -4.06
C SER A 113 -7.12 2.77 -3.66
N ALA A 114 -6.56 2.90 -2.46
CA ALA A 114 -5.89 4.13 -2.03
C ALA A 114 -4.64 4.43 -2.85
N LEU A 115 -3.81 3.40 -3.12
CA LEU A 115 -2.61 3.52 -3.95
C LEU A 115 -2.94 3.86 -5.42
N LEU A 116 -3.98 3.26 -5.98
CA LEU A 116 -4.47 3.56 -7.34
C LEU A 116 -5.08 4.96 -7.48
N GLY A 117 -5.50 5.57 -6.37
CA GLY A 117 -6.03 6.94 -6.35
C GLY A 117 -4.96 8.01 -6.59
N ASP A 118 -3.68 7.64 -6.58
CA ASP A 118 -2.55 8.54 -6.76
C ASP A 118 -1.98 8.50 -8.18
N ALA A 119 -1.47 9.64 -8.67
CA ALA A 119 -0.92 9.76 -10.02
C ALA A 119 0.52 9.24 -10.17
N ARG A 120 1.22 8.97 -9.06
CA ARG A 120 2.59 8.46 -9.07
C ARG A 120 2.61 7.03 -9.64
N GLY A 121 3.40 6.80 -10.69
CA GLY A 121 3.44 5.50 -11.37
C GLY A 121 3.84 4.32 -10.48
N TRP A 122 4.69 4.56 -9.46
CA TRP A 122 5.03 3.54 -8.48
C TRP A 122 3.85 3.17 -7.57
N ALA A 123 3.01 4.15 -7.21
CA ALA A 123 1.82 3.93 -6.39
C ALA A 123 0.77 3.14 -7.17
N VAL A 124 0.56 3.47 -8.45
CA VAL A 124 -0.32 2.71 -9.34
C VAL A 124 0.09 1.24 -9.39
N THR A 125 1.37 0.96 -9.67
CA THR A 125 1.87 -0.42 -9.75
C THR A 125 1.75 -1.16 -8.41
N ALA A 126 2.03 -0.50 -7.30
CA ALA A 126 1.85 -1.05 -5.96
C ALA A 126 0.37 -1.38 -5.67
N GLY A 127 -0.53 -0.50 -6.09
CA GLY A 127 -1.97 -0.67 -5.96
C GLY A 127 -2.49 -1.89 -6.73
N GLU A 128 -2.03 -2.06 -7.98
CA GLU A 128 -2.33 -3.26 -8.77
C GLU A 128 -1.84 -4.54 -8.09
N VAL A 129 -0.61 -4.53 -7.56
CA VAL A 129 -0.06 -5.69 -6.84
C VAL A 129 -0.90 -6.02 -5.60
N ALA A 130 -1.34 -5.02 -4.84
CA ALA A 130 -2.21 -5.22 -3.69
C ALA A 130 -3.56 -5.86 -4.09
N LEU A 131 -4.16 -5.42 -5.20
CA LEU A 131 -5.40 -6.00 -5.72
C LEU A 131 -5.21 -7.44 -6.21
N ASP A 132 -4.13 -7.71 -6.95
CA ASP A 132 -3.81 -9.06 -7.43
C ASP A 132 -3.55 -10.03 -6.28
N LEU A 133 -2.87 -9.56 -5.22
CA LEU A 133 -2.68 -10.33 -4.00
C LEU A 133 -4.02 -10.62 -3.31
N ALA A 134 -4.90 -9.62 -3.20
CA ALA A 134 -6.25 -9.81 -2.65
C ALA A 134 -7.05 -10.86 -3.44
N ASP A 135 -6.99 -10.80 -4.77
CA ASP A 135 -7.67 -11.75 -5.65
C ASP A 135 -7.09 -13.17 -5.50
N LEU A 136 -5.77 -13.29 -5.37
CA LEU A 136 -5.11 -14.58 -5.11
C LEU A 136 -5.57 -15.18 -3.77
N LEU A 137 -5.56 -14.42 -2.68
CA LEU A 137 -6.02 -14.89 -1.37
C LEU A 137 -7.49 -15.29 -1.39
N ALA A 138 -8.34 -14.51 -2.07
CA ALA A 138 -9.75 -14.84 -2.25
C ALA A 138 -9.94 -16.15 -3.03
N ARG A 139 -9.18 -16.37 -4.13
CA ARG A 139 -9.20 -17.62 -4.89
C ARG A 139 -8.75 -18.81 -4.04
N CYS A 140 -7.70 -18.66 -3.25
CA CYS A 140 -7.20 -19.71 -2.35
C CYS A 140 -8.26 -20.08 -1.30
N ALA A 141 -8.85 -19.09 -0.63
CA ALA A 141 -9.90 -19.32 0.37
C ALA A 141 -11.12 -20.04 -0.22
N GLU A 142 -11.56 -19.66 -1.42
CA GLU A 142 -12.69 -20.30 -2.09
C GLU A 142 -12.38 -21.74 -2.53
N ARG A 143 -11.17 -21.99 -3.02
CA ARG A 143 -10.74 -23.35 -3.41
C ARG A 143 -10.59 -24.27 -2.20
N ASP A 144 -10.08 -23.77 -1.08
CA ASP A 144 -9.99 -24.51 0.17
C ASP A 144 -11.38 -24.85 0.71
N ARG A 145 -12.25 -23.83 0.83
CA ARG A 145 -13.65 -24.01 1.27
C ARG A 145 -14.40 -25.03 0.44
N SER A 146 -14.15 -25.09 -0.87
CA SER A 146 -14.80 -26.03 -1.79
C SER A 146 -14.09 -27.38 -1.91
N GLY A 147 -13.02 -27.63 -1.15
CA GLY A 147 -12.24 -28.87 -1.20
C GLY A 147 -11.50 -29.09 -2.53
N ARG A 148 -11.32 -28.03 -3.32
CA ARG A 148 -10.68 -28.05 -4.65
C ARG A 148 -9.19 -27.69 -4.59
N LEU A 149 -8.70 -27.22 -3.46
CA LEU A 149 -7.28 -26.93 -3.26
C LEU A 149 -6.50 -28.25 -3.15
N ARG A 150 -5.54 -28.45 -4.06
CA ARG A 150 -4.72 -29.68 -4.13
C ARG A 150 -3.26 -29.36 -3.86
N ALA A 151 -2.47 -30.37 -3.50
CA ALA A 151 -1.02 -30.24 -3.31
C ALA A 151 -0.29 -29.62 -4.52
N GLY A 152 -0.79 -29.86 -5.76
CA GLY A 152 -0.25 -29.27 -6.98
C GLY A 152 -0.45 -27.75 -7.10
N ASP A 153 -1.43 -27.18 -6.38
CA ASP A 153 -1.75 -25.75 -6.44
C ASP A 153 -0.67 -24.90 -5.76
N LYS A 154 0.12 -25.44 -4.82
CA LYS A 154 1.24 -24.74 -4.16
C LYS A 154 2.17 -24.07 -5.17
N SER A 155 2.58 -24.81 -6.21
CA SER A 155 3.52 -24.32 -7.22
C SER A 155 2.93 -23.19 -8.10
N VAL A 156 1.62 -23.16 -8.28
CA VAL A 156 0.92 -22.11 -9.01
C VAL A 156 0.89 -20.85 -8.15
N VAL A 157 0.44 -20.98 -6.90
CA VAL A 157 0.38 -19.88 -5.93
C VAL A 157 1.76 -19.24 -5.73
N LEU A 158 2.81 -20.04 -5.52
CA LEU A 158 4.18 -19.51 -5.36
C LEU A 158 4.67 -18.76 -6.61
N ARG A 159 4.36 -19.25 -7.82
CA ARG A 159 4.76 -18.55 -9.05
C ARG A 159 4.06 -17.21 -9.19
N GLU A 160 2.78 -17.13 -8.84
CA GLU A 160 2.02 -15.88 -8.82
C GLU A 160 2.59 -14.91 -7.77
N LEU A 161 2.80 -15.36 -6.53
CA LEU A 161 3.39 -14.54 -5.47
C LEU A 161 4.78 -14.00 -5.85
N HIS A 162 5.65 -14.83 -6.43
CA HIS A 162 6.95 -14.36 -6.91
C HIS A 162 6.85 -13.37 -8.08
N ALA A 163 5.81 -13.47 -8.92
CA ALA A 163 5.57 -12.47 -9.95
C ALA A 163 5.18 -11.12 -9.33
N LEU A 164 4.34 -11.12 -8.30
CA LEU A 164 3.99 -9.92 -7.54
C LEU A 164 5.23 -9.32 -6.85
N GLN A 165 6.06 -10.14 -6.22
CA GLN A 165 7.31 -9.70 -5.58
C GLN A 165 8.25 -9.03 -6.58
N ARG A 166 8.46 -9.62 -7.76
CA ARG A 166 9.30 -9.03 -8.81
C ARG A 166 8.77 -7.68 -9.29
N ARG A 167 7.44 -7.50 -9.36
CA ARG A 167 6.82 -6.22 -9.72
C ARG A 167 7.11 -5.15 -8.68
N LEU A 168 7.00 -5.47 -7.38
CA LEU A 168 7.33 -4.52 -6.31
C LEU A 168 8.83 -4.20 -6.27
N HIS A 169 9.70 -5.19 -6.44
CA HIS A 169 11.16 -4.96 -6.50
C HIS A 169 11.58 -4.10 -7.70
N ALA A 170 10.77 -4.01 -8.76
CA ALA A 170 11.08 -3.17 -9.91
C ALA A 170 10.78 -1.68 -9.66
N LEU A 171 10.20 -1.32 -8.50
CA LEU A 171 9.81 0.06 -8.17
C LEU A 171 10.98 0.92 -7.65
N GLY A 172 12.07 0.32 -7.17
CA GLY A 172 13.23 1.00 -6.58
C GLY A 172 13.63 0.40 -5.25
#